data_AF-A0A6J6F4U9-F1
#
_entry.id   AF-A0A6J6F4U9-F1
#
_cell.length_a   1.000
_cell.length_b   1.000
_cell.length_c   1.000
_cell.angle_alpha   90.00
_cell.angle_beta   90.00
_cell.angle_gamma   90.00
#
_symmetry.space_group_name_H-M   'P 1'
#
loop_
_entity.id
_entity.type
_entity.pdbx_description
1 polymer ?
#
loop_
_entity_poly.entity_id
_entity_poly.type
_entity_poly.pdbx_seq_one_letter_code
_entity_poly.pdbx_strand_id
1 'polypeptide(L)'
;MPSAFDERSLGILRERYPDAIIATEEDAAVLGLNSFSDGHNVVIAERATTFAADLADRGYNPIGVELSELLLGGGGVKCCTLELRS
;
A
#
# COMPACT_ATOMS: atom_id res chain seq x y z
N MET A 1 6.76 -1.40 5.36
CA MET A 1 7.58 -2.48 5.94
C MET A 1 9.01 -2.44 5.39
N PRO A 2 9.98 -1.90 6.16
CA PRO A 2 11.39 -1.88 5.76
C PRO A 2 12.02 -3.27 5.59
N SER A 3 11.55 -4.27 6.34
CA SER A 3 12.12 -5.64 6.32
C SER A 3 11.96 -6.39 5.00
N ALA A 4 11.16 -5.88 4.05
CA ALA A 4 11.07 -6.43 2.69
C ALA A 4 12.30 -6.14 1.81
N PHE A 5 13.21 -5.28 2.26
CA PHE A 5 14.37 -4.81 1.50
C PHE A 5 15.66 -5.07 2.29
N ASP A 6 16.78 -5.28 1.58
CA ASP A 6 18.09 -5.29 2.21
C ASP A 6 18.55 -3.88 2.62
N GLU A 7 19.57 -3.79 3.47
CA GLU A 7 20.01 -2.50 4.04
C GLU A 7 20.45 -1.50 2.96
N ARG A 8 21.10 -1.98 1.89
CA ARG A 8 21.52 -1.13 0.78
C ARG A 8 20.31 -0.52 0.07
N SER A 9 19.29 -1.32 -0.23
CA SER A 9 18.07 -0.88 -0.89
C SER A 9 17.27 0.07 0.02
N LEU A 10 17.23 -0.21 1.33
CA LEU A 10 16.64 0.70 2.31
C LEU A 10 17.34 2.05 2.36
N GLY A 11 18.68 2.08 2.29
CA GLY A 11 19.44 3.32 2.20
C GLY A 11 18.99 4.20 1.02
N ILE A 12 18.84 3.59 -0.15
CA ILE A 12 18.37 4.28 -1.37
C ILE A 12 16.93 4.79 -1.20
N LEU A 13 16.04 3.99 -0.62
CA LEU A 13 14.65 4.39 -0.43
C LEU A 13 14.52 5.56 0.56
N ARG A 14 15.27 5.52 1.66
CA ARG A 14 15.30 6.60 2.67
C ARG A 14 15.82 7.92 2.09
N GLU A 15 16.81 7.86 1.21
CA GLU A 15 17.34 9.05 0.54
C GLU A 15 16.32 9.65 -0.45
N ARG A 16 15.66 8.81 -1.26
CA ARG A 16 14.74 9.27 -2.32
C ARG A 16 13.36 9.67 -1.82
N TYR A 17 12.89 9.01 -0.77
CA TYR A 17 11.56 9.19 -0.21
C TYR A 17 11.65 9.40 1.31
N PRO A 18 12.27 10.50 1.77
CA PRO A 18 12.48 10.76 3.20
C PRO A 18 11.16 10.85 3.97
N ASP A 19 10.10 11.30 3.30
CA ASP A 19 8.76 11.44 3.86
C ASP A 19 7.86 10.24 3.52
N ALA A 20 8.40 9.05 3.21
CA ALA A 20 7.56 7.89 2.88
C ALA A 20 6.60 7.52 4.04
N ILE A 21 5.41 7.01 3.71
CA ILE A 21 4.58 6.32 4.70
C ILE A 21 5.24 4.97 4.98
N ILE A 22 5.55 4.70 6.25
CA ILE A 22 6.18 3.44 6.65
C ILE A 22 5.10 2.48 7.15
N ALA A 23 4.62 1.63 6.25
CA ALA A 23 3.60 0.66 6.62
C ALA A 23 4.09 -0.31 7.71
N THR A 24 3.17 -0.62 8.63
CA THR A 24 3.29 -1.60 9.71
C THR A 24 3.36 -3.03 9.18
N GLU A 25 3.73 -3.98 10.03
CA GLU A 25 3.73 -5.40 9.64
C GLU A 25 2.30 -5.92 9.49
N GLU A 26 1.38 -5.43 10.32
CA GLU A 26 -0.05 -5.77 10.30
C GLU A 26 -0.70 -5.39 8.97
N ASP A 27 -0.47 -4.16 8.50
CA ASP A 27 -1.01 -3.70 7.20
C ASP A 27 -0.35 -4.43 6.02
N ALA A 28 0.93 -4.78 6.14
CA ALA A 28 1.63 -5.56 5.12
C ALA A 28 1.07 -6.99 5.02
N ALA A 29 0.74 -7.62 6.16
CA ALA A 29 0.22 -8.98 6.22
C ALA A 29 -1.14 -9.14 5.53
N VAL A 30 -1.94 -8.07 5.46
CA VAL A 30 -3.23 -8.06 4.74
C VAL A 30 -3.12 -7.54 3.31
N LEU A 31 -1.90 -7.43 2.76
CA LEU A 31 -1.61 -6.86 1.45
C LEU A 31 -2.13 -5.42 1.28
N GLY A 32 -2.10 -4.61 2.34
CA GLY A 32 -2.53 -3.20 2.31
C GLY A 32 -1.77 -2.34 1.29
N LEU A 33 -0.47 -2.61 1.11
CA LEU A 33 0.37 -1.92 0.13
C LEU A 33 0.17 -2.41 -1.31
N ASN A 34 -0.58 -3.49 -1.53
CA ASN A 34 -1.02 -3.92 -2.85
C ASN A 34 -2.19 -3.05 -3.33
N SER A 35 -1.99 -1.74 -3.30
CA SER A 35 -2.99 -0.70 -3.51
C SER A 35 -2.98 -0.15 -4.92
N PHE A 36 -4.11 0.39 -5.36
CA PHE A 36 -4.23 1.15 -6.61
C PHE A 36 -4.55 2.62 -6.31
N SER A 37 -3.99 3.55 -7.07
CA SER A 37 -4.30 4.97 -6.91
C SER A 37 -4.40 5.70 -8.24
N ASP A 38 -5.31 6.67 -8.31
CA ASP A 38 -5.47 7.62 -9.42
C ASP A 38 -4.80 8.98 -9.15
N GLY A 39 -4.06 9.11 -8.03
CA GLY A 39 -3.40 10.34 -7.60
C GLY A 39 -4.09 11.04 -6.43
N HIS A 40 -5.37 10.74 -6.14
CA HIS A 40 -6.05 11.20 -4.92
C HIS A 40 -6.77 10.06 -4.20
N ASN A 41 -7.55 9.26 -4.93
CA ASN A 41 -8.19 8.07 -4.40
C ASN A 41 -7.16 6.95 -4.31
N VAL A 42 -7.20 6.21 -3.20
CA VAL A 42 -6.30 5.07 -2.98
C VAL A 42 -7.13 3.88 -2.55
N VAL A 43 -7.31 2.92 -3.45
CA VAL A 43 -8.03 1.68 -3.18
C VAL A 43 -7.11 0.71 -2.46
N ILE A 44 -7.48 0.34 -1.24
CA ILE A 44 -6.67 -0.48 -0.32
C ILE A 44 -7.51 -1.63 0.26
N ALA A 45 -6.84 -2.63 0.83
CA ALA A 45 -7.52 -3.61 1.68
C ALA A 45 -8.14 -2.90 2.89
N GLU A 46 -9.42 -3.12 3.16
CA GLU A 46 -10.14 -2.43 4.26
C GLU A 46 -9.52 -2.68 5.64
N ARG A 47 -8.80 -3.79 5.79
CA ARG A 47 -8.10 -4.18 7.02
C ARG A 47 -6.78 -3.42 7.26
N ALA A 48 -6.28 -2.68 6.26
CA ALA A 48 -5.04 -1.91 6.35
C ALA A 48 -5.26 -0.54 7.05
N THR A 49 -5.73 -0.60 8.30
CA THR A 49 -6.31 0.57 8.99
C THR A 49 -5.30 1.66 9.32
N THR A 50 -4.05 1.32 9.66
CA THR A 50 -3.04 2.34 9.98
C THR A 50 -2.57 3.06 8.71
N PHE A 51 -2.42 2.32 7.61
CA PHE A 51 -2.11 2.86 6.30
C PHE A 51 -3.23 3.76 5.78
N ALA A 52 -4.49 3.39 6.00
CA ALA A 52 -5.63 4.25 5.66
C ALA A 52 -5.56 5.60 6.39
N ALA A 53 -5.25 5.59 7.69
CA ALA A 53 -5.10 6.81 8.48
C ALA A 53 -3.93 7.68 7.98
N ASP A 54 -2.76 7.08 7.77
CA ASP A 54 -1.59 7.79 7.25
C ASP A 54 -1.87 8.44 5.88
N LEU A 55 -2.60 7.76 5.00
CA LEU A 55 -3.03 8.29 3.70
C LEU A 55 -3.97 9.49 3.86
N ALA A 56 -4.96 9.38 4.74
CA ALA A 56 -5.90 10.47 5.01
C ALA A 56 -5.18 11.71 5.58
N ASP A 57 -4.26 11.52 6.52
CA ASP A 57 -3.44 12.59 7.12
C ASP A 57 -2.57 13.30 6.07
N ARG A 58 -2.22 12.60 4.99
CA ARG A 58 -1.46 13.13 3.84
C ARG A 58 -2.34 13.76 2.76
N GLY A 59 -3.67 13.81 2.95
CA GLY A 59 -4.62 14.41 2.02
C GLY A 59 -5.10 13.50 0.90
N TYR A 60 -4.84 12.19 0.97
CA TYR A 60 -5.44 11.20 0.08
C TYR A 60 -6.83 10.78 0.55
N ASN A 61 -7.62 10.19 -0.36
CA ASN A 61 -8.91 9.59 -0.06
C ASN A 61 -8.79 8.05 -0.07
N PRO A 62 -8.53 7.39 1.06
CA PRO A 62 -8.48 5.93 1.12
C PRO A 62 -9.86 5.31 0.93
N ILE A 63 -9.97 4.35 0.02
CA ILE A 63 -11.17 3.57 -0.26
C ILE A 63 -10.89 2.12 0.15
N GLY A 64 -11.45 1.71 1.29
CA GLY A 64 -11.34 0.35 1.78
C GLY A 64 -12.22 -0.62 0.99
N VAL A 65 -11.65 -1.76 0.61
CA VAL A 65 -12.36 -2.85 -0.06
C VAL A 65 -12.11 -4.16 0.70
N GLU A 66 -13.16 -4.95 0.87
CA GLU A 66 -13.08 -6.33 1.38
C GLU A 66 -12.38 -7.21 0.33
N LEU A 67 -11.26 -7.83 0.72
CA LEU A 67 -10.38 -8.58 -0.17
C LEU A 67 -9.93 -9.92 0.45
N SER A 68 -10.65 -10.44 1.46
CA SER A 68 -10.22 -11.63 2.19
C SER A 68 -10.07 -12.84 1.27
N GLU A 69 -10.97 -13.00 0.31
CA GLU A 69 -10.92 -14.12 -0.64
C GLU A 69 -9.73 -14.00 -1.61
N LEU A 70 -9.39 -12.79 -2.06
CA LEU A 70 -8.21 -12.56 -2.90
C LEU A 70 -6.90 -12.78 -2.12
N LEU A 71 -6.88 -12.42 -0.84
CA LEU A 71 -5.75 -12.65 0.04
C LEU A 71 -5.42 -14.14 0.18
N LEU A 72 -6.42 -15.03 0.18
CA LEU A 72 -6.19 -16.49 0.18
C LEU A 72 -5.41 -16.96 -1.05
N GLY A 73 -5.58 -16.29 -2.18
CA GLY A 73 -4.80 -16.50 -3.41
C GLY A 73 -3.48 -15.74 -3.46
N GLY A 74 -3.12 -14.99 -2.41
CA GLY A 74 -1.92 -14.15 -2.37
C GLY A 74 -2.03 -12.84 -3.17
N GLY A 75 -3.24 -12.43 -3.54
CA GLY A 75 -3.49 -11.23 -4.35
C GLY A 75 -4.17 -10.10 -3.57
N GLY A 76 -3.93 -8.86 -4.00
CA GLY A 76 -4.67 -7.67 -3.57
C GLY A 76 -5.20 -6.87 -4.77
N VAL A 77 -5.67 -5.64 -4.53
CA VAL A 77 -6.27 -4.78 -5.58
C VAL A 77 -5.31 -4.58 -6.75
N LYS A 78 -4.04 -4.25 -6.48
CA LYS A 78 -3.08 -3.96 -7.55
C LYS A 78 -2.88 -5.16 -8.48
N CYS A 79 -2.89 -6.39 -7.94
CA CYS A 79 -2.80 -7.62 -8.73
C CYS A 79 -3.99 -7.83 -9.68
N CYS A 80 -5.13 -7.21 -9.42
CA CYS A 80 -6.34 -7.28 -10.25
C CYS A 80 -6.49 -6.08 -11.22
N THR A 81 -5.50 -5.18 -11.27
CA THR A 81 -5.57 -3.97 -12.09
C THR A 81 -4.44 -3.93 -13.12
N LEU A 82 -4.76 -3.53 -14.35
CA LEU A 82 -3.79 -3.17 -15.39
C LEU A 82 -4.13 -1.77 -15.87
N GLU A 83 -3.29 -0.79 -15.53
CA GLU A 83 -3.48 0.58 -15.97
C GLU A 83 -2.90 0.76 -17.37
N LEU A 84 -3.74 1.16 -18.33
CA LEU A 84 -3.35 1.45 -19.70
C LEU A 84 -3.40 2.97 -19.93
N ARG A 85 -2.31 3.54 -20.44
CA ARG A 85 -2.19 4.96 -20.79
C ARG A 85 -1.85 5.08 -22.27
N SER A 86 -2.54 5.96 -22.98
CA SER A 86 -2.32 6.28 -24.40
C SER A 86 -1.55 7.58 -24.56
#